data_AF-A0A7C5JPJ6-F1
#
_entry.id   AF-A0A7C5JPJ6-F1
#
_cell.length_a   1.000
_cell.length_b   1.000
_cell.length_c   1.000
_cell.angle_alpha   90.00
_cell.angle_beta   90.00
_cell.angle_gamma   90.00
#
_symmetry.space_group_name_H-M   'P 1'
#
loop_
_entity.id
_entity.type
_entity.pdbx_description
1 polymer ?
#
loop_
_entity_poly.entity_id
_entity_poly.type
_entity_poly.pdbx_seq_one_letter_code
_entity_poly.pdbx_strand_id
1 'polypeptide(L)'
;MSVQQMLRLLSIWSPTRTKSNCMKAQPGKQMTARNNKLRAIRFQRPDYIPMSFRINSACWHHYDQNALQDLMELHPFLFPDFRRQEQVSPQFGLTQRKDEPYTDPWGCIWETTEN
;
A
#
# COMPACT_ATOMS: atom_id res chain seq x y z
N MET A 1 -47.63 -42.27 23.26
CA MET A 1 -46.19 -41.93 23.12
C MET A 1 -45.80 -41.08 24.31
N SER A 2 -44.81 -41.54 25.08
CA SER A 2 -44.47 -40.96 26.39
C SER A 2 -43.75 -39.62 26.25
N VAL A 3 -44.01 -38.69 27.17
CA VAL A 3 -43.33 -37.40 27.33
C VAL A 3 -41.80 -37.55 27.38
N GLN A 4 -41.30 -38.74 27.77
CA GLN A 4 -39.86 -39.06 27.77
C GLN A 4 -39.25 -39.25 26.37
N GLN A 5 -40.03 -39.51 25.32
CA GLN A 5 -39.52 -39.58 23.94
C GLN A 5 -39.41 -38.20 23.28
N MET A 6 -40.20 -37.22 23.71
CA MET A 6 -40.16 -35.85 23.18
C MET A 6 -38.95 -35.05 23.71
N LEU A 7 -38.46 -35.39 24.91
CA LEU A 7 -37.27 -34.77 25.51
C LEU A 7 -35.94 -35.28 24.95
N ARG A 8 -35.91 -36.40 24.21
CA ARG A 8 -34.69 -36.91 23.55
C ARG A 8 -34.40 -36.28 22.19
N LEU A 9 -35.39 -35.61 21.57
CA LEU A 9 -35.20 -34.90 20.30
C LEU A 9 -34.85 -33.42 20.49
N LEU A 10 -35.09 -32.85 21.68
CA LEU A 10 -34.76 -31.46 22.00
C LEU A 10 -33.33 -31.27 22.53
N SER A 11 -32.55 -32.35 22.75
CA SER A 11 -31.16 -32.28 23.19
C SER A 11 -30.12 -32.20 22.06
N ILE A 12 -30.56 -32.28 20.79
CA ILE A 12 -29.65 -32.23 19.62
C ILE A 12 -29.49 -30.80 19.07
N TRP A 13 -30.36 -29.87 19.47
CA TRP A 13 -30.23 -28.45 19.12
C TRP A 13 -30.01 -27.61 20.37
N SER A 14 -28.87 -27.84 21.02
CA SER A 14 -28.32 -26.86 21.93
C SER A 14 -27.67 -25.78 21.06
N PRO A 15 -28.13 -24.51 21.07
CA PRO A 15 -27.34 -23.43 20.54
C PRO A 15 -26.22 -23.23 21.55
N THR A 16 -25.18 -24.06 21.48
CA THR A 16 -23.85 -23.61 21.81
C THR A 16 -23.58 -22.48 20.83
N ARG A 17 -24.06 -21.29 21.21
CA ARG A 17 -23.51 -20.01 20.82
C ARG A 17 -22.05 -20.14 21.22
N THR A 18 -21.25 -20.71 20.33
CA THR A 18 -19.83 -20.40 20.21
C THR A 18 -19.84 -18.91 20.37
N LYS A 19 -19.29 -18.46 21.50
CA LYS A 19 -18.91 -17.07 21.64
C LYS A 19 -18.01 -16.89 20.43
N SER A 20 -18.59 -16.39 19.33
CA SER A 20 -17.83 -15.80 18.25
C SER A 20 -16.93 -14.88 19.03
N ASN A 21 -15.66 -15.25 19.03
CA ASN A 21 -14.61 -14.47 19.63
C ASN A 21 -14.61 -13.23 18.72
N CYS A 22 -15.57 -12.32 18.95
CA CYS A 22 -15.54 -10.95 18.53
C CYS A 22 -14.19 -10.52 19.07
N MET A 23 -13.21 -10.50 18.16
CA MET A 23 -11.81 -10.40 18.47
C MET A 23 -11.71 -9.23 19.44
N LYS A 24 -11.48 -9.54 20.72
CA LYS A 24 -11.30 -8.51 21.72
C LYS A 24 -10.14 -7.69 21.19
N ALA A 25 -10.42 -6.43 20.82
CA ALA A 25 -9.38 -5.50 20.43
C ALA A 25 -8.36 -5.53 21.56
N GLN A 26 -7.17 -6.05 21.27
CA GLN A 26 -6.13 -6.17 22.28
C GLN A 26 -5.79 -4.74 22.75
N PRO A 27 -5.92 -4.44 24.06
CA PRO A 27 -5.60 -3.12 24.55
C PRO A 27 -4.08 -2.93 24.44
N GLY A 28 -3.67 -1.80 23.84
CA GLY A 28 -2.37 -1.21 24.17
C GLY A 28 -1.28 -1.20 23.08
N LYS A 29 -1.59 -1.25 21.78
CA LYS A 29 -0.62 -0.79 20.77
C LYS A 29 -1.15 0.45 20.07
N GLN A 30 -0.56 1.62 20.38
CA GLN A 30 -0.86 2.84 19.65
C GLN A 30 -0.60 2.60 18.16
N MET A 31 -1.64 2.82 17.36
CA MET A 31 -1.58 2.58 15.92
C MET A 31 -0.78 3.70 15.26
N THR A 32 0.52 3.45 15.12
CA THR A 32 1.44 4.31 14.35
C THR A 32 1.41 3.91 12.88
N ALA A 33 1.81 4.83 11.98
CA ALA A 33 1.96 4.53 10.55
C ALA A 33 2.89 3.31 10.31
N ARG A 34 3.95 3.17 11.12
CA ARG A 34 4.84 2.00 11.12
C ARG A 34 4.09 0.71 11.48
N ASN A 35 3.31 0.72 12.57
CA ASN A 35 2.55 -0.46 13.00
C ASN A 35 1.50 -0.86 11.96
N ASN A 36 0.80 0.10 11.35
CA ASN A 36 -0.15 -0.17 10.27
C ASN A 36 0.53 -0.77 9.03
N LYS A 37 1.68 -0.20 8.62
CA LYS A 37 2.48 -0.71 7.50
C LYS A 37 2.96 -2.15 7.73
N LEU A 38 3.44 -2.47 8.93
CA LEU A 38 3.84 -3.84 9.28
C LEU A 38 2.67 -4.83 9.25
N ARG A 39 1.47 -4.40 9.67
CA ARG A 39 0.25 -5.21 9.55
C ARG A 39 -0.10 -5.45 8.09
N ALA A 40 0.04 -4.45 7.21
CA ALA A 40 -0.20 -4.61 5.78
C ALA A 40 0.78 -5.62 5.15
N ILE A 41 2.09 -5.51 5.41
CA ILE A 41 3.13 -6.43 4.90
C ILE A 41 2.88 -7.87 5.35
N ARG A 42 2.38 -8.06 6.58
CA ARG A 42 2.11 -9.38 7.17
C ARG A 42 0.70 -9.90 6.89
N PHE A 43 -0.11 -9.17 6.13
CA PHE A 43 -1.51 -9.51 5.85
C PHE A 43 -2.39 -9.62 7.13
N GLN A 44 -2.08 -8.83 8.15
CA GLN A 44 -2.74 -8.83 9.47
C GLN A 44 -3.81 -7.73 9.57
N ARG A 45 -4.72 -7.68 8.59
CA ARG A 45 -5.87 -6.75 8.54
C ARG A 45 -5.49 -5.33 8.97
N PRO A 46 -4.67 -4.58 8.22
CA PRO A 46 -4.31 -3.21 8.57
C PRO A 46 -5.58 -2.34 8.67
N ASP A 47 -5.50 -1.25 9.42
CA ASP A 47 -6.65 -0.35 9.61
C ASP A 47 -6.93 0.48 8.34
N TYR A 48 -5.90 0.69 7.51
CA TYR A 48 -5.98 1.26 6.16
C TYR A 48 -4.90 0.70 5.25
N ILE A 49 -5.07 0.81 3.93
CA ILE A 49 -4.06 0.41 2.93
C ILE A 49 -2.97 1.49 2.91
N PRO A 50 -1.70 1.17 3.26
CA PRO A 50 -0.62 2.14 3.17
C PRO A 50 -0.29 2.43 1.71
N MET A 51 -0.43 3.69 1.30
CA MET A 51 -0.09 4.17 -0.05
C MET A 51 0.88 5.34 0.02
N SER A 52 1.73 5.50 -0.99
CA SER A 52 2.61 6.65 -1.15
C SER A 52 2.67 7.03 -2.63
N PHE A 53 2.50 8.31 -2.94
CA PHE A 53 2.57 8.82 -4.31
C PHE A 53 3.92 9.47 -4.58
N ARG A 54 4.44 9.25 -5.79
CA ARG A 54 5.72 9.79 -6.28
C ARG A 54 5.58 10.12 -7.76
N ILE A 55 6.17 11.23 -8.20
CA ILE A 55 6.35 11.54 -9.62
C ILE A 55 7.63 10.85 -10.10
N ASN A 56 7.55 10.11 -11.20
CA ASN A 56 8.68 9.38 -11.78
C ASN A 56 9.70 10.36 -12.38
N SER A 57 10.99 10.01 -12.38
CA SER A 57 12.06 10.79 -13.04
C SER A 57 11.75 11.13 -14.50
N ALA A 58 11.18 10.21 -15.26
CA ALA A 58 10.79 10.43 -16.66
C ALA A 58 9.69 11.50 -16.81
N CYS A 59 8.79 11.63 -15.83
CA CYS A 59 7.77 12.69 -15.86
C CYS A 59 8.40 14.07 -15.78
N TRP A 60 9.47 14.24 -14.99
CA TRP A 60 10.18 15.51 -14.86
C TRP A 60 10.95 15.94 -16.11
N HIS A 61 11.25 15.00 -17.01
CA HIS A 61 11.79 15.29 -18.33
C HIS A 61 10.70 15.63 -19.34
N HIS A 62 9.64 14.83 -19.37
CA HIS A 62 8.64 14.91 -20.42
C HIS A 62 7.63 16.05 -20.23
N TYR A 63 7.27 16.37 -18.99
CA TYR A 63 6.28 17.40 -18.67
C TYR A 63 6.93 18.67 -18.13
N ASP A 64 6.22 19.79 -18.28
CA ASP A 64 6.64 21.05 -17.67
C ASP A 64 6.77 20.92 -16.15
N GLN A 65 7.97 21.26 -15.64
CA GLN A 65 8.27 21.08 -14.22
C GLN A 65 7.42 21.97 -13.34
N ASN A 66 7.06 23.18 -13.77
CA ASN A 66 6.20 24.05 -12.97
C ASN A 66 4.80 23.48 -12.84
N ALA A 67 4.22 22.99 -13.94
CA ALA A 67 2.92 22.35 -13.93
C ALA A 67 2.88 21.10 -13.02
N LEU A 68 3.96 20.30 -13.00
CA LEU A 68 4.08 19.17 -12.08
C LEU A 68 4.16 19.63 -10.62
N GLN A 69 4.94 20.68 -10.33
CA GLN A 69 5.05 21.22 -8.98
C GLN A 69 3.72 21.86 -8.52
N ASP A 70 3.01 22.55 -9.39
CA ASP A 70 1.68 23.10 -9.12
C ASP A 70 0.68 21.98 -8.79
N LEU A 71 0.72 20.87 -9.54
CA LEU A 71 -0.08 19.68 -9.24
C LEU A 71 0.25 19.11 -7.86
N MET A 72 1.52 19.07 -7.48
CA MET A 72 1.94 18.58 -6.16
C MET A 72 1.48 19.52 -5.03
N GLU A 73 1.57 20.83 -5.22
CA GLU A 73 1.08 21.85 -4.26
C GLU A 73 -0.44 21.76 -4.05
N LEU A 74 -1.19 21.49 -5.12
CA LEU A 74 -2.64 21.32 -5.05
C LEU A 74 -3.09 20.05 -4.32
N HIS A 75 -2.20 19.06 -4.13
CA HIS A 75 -2.54 17.76 -3.56
C HIS A 75 -1.69 17.41 -2.32
N PRO A 76 -1.78 18.19 -1.22
CA PRO A 76 -0.95 17.99 -0.01
C PRO A 76 -1.22 16.64 0.68
N PHE A 77 -2.39 16.03 0.47
CA PHE A 77 -2.67 14.69 0.96
C PHE A 77 -1.85 13.60 0.24
N LEU A 78 -1.63 13.77 -1.07
CA LEU A 78 -0.87 12.82 -1.90
C LEU A 78 0.64 13.06 -1.81
N PHE A 79 1.03 14.33 -1.73
CA PHE A 79 2.41 14.77 -1.64
C PHE A 79 2.64 15.53 -0.33
N PRO A 80 2.56 14.82 0.83
CA PRO A 80 2.86 15.45 2.10
C PRO A 80 4.31 15.94 2.09
N ASP A 81 4.55 17.08 2.72
CA ASP A 81 5.86 17.71 2.86
C ASP A 81 6.52 18.17 1.55
N PHE A 82 5.77 18.26 0.44
CA PHE A 82 6.29 18.82 -0.80
C PHE A 82 6.75 20.27 -0.60
N ARG A 83 7.92 20.59 -1.17
CA ARG A 83 8.48 21.95 -1.21
C ARG A 83 8.91 22.24 -2.64
N ARG A 84 8.44 23.37 -3.15
CA ARG A 84 8.80 23.85 -4.48
C ARG A 84 10.30 24.07 -4.60
N GLN A 85 10.83 23.74 -5.75
CA GLN A 85 12.21 23.94 -6.17
C GLN A 85 12.22 24.78 -7.44
N GLU A 86 13.27 25.59 -7.61
CA GLU A 86 13.47 26.37 -8.84
C GLU A 86 13.67 25.45 -10.05
N GLN A 87 14.43 24.37 -9.86
CA GLN A 87 14.67 23.36 -10.88
C GLN A 87 14.75 21.97 -10.25
N VAL A 88 14.12 20.99 -10.89
CA VAL A 88 14.21 19.58 -10.49
C VAL A 88 15.16 18.86 -11.45
N SER A 89 16.22 18.29 -10.91
CA SER A 89 17.16 17.44 -11.65
C SER A 89 16.81 15.96 -11.43
N PRO A 90 16.06 15.31 -12.34
CA PRO A 90 15.72 13.91 -12.19
C PRO A 90 16.98 13.02 -12.22
N GLN A 91 17.02 12.03 -11.34
CA GLN A 91 18.04 10.99 -11.38
C GLN A 91 17.53 9.80 -12.17
N PHE A 92 18.26 9.42 -13.21
CA PHE A 92 17.94 8.28 -14.07
C PHE A 92 18.75 7.04 -13.66
N GLY A 93 18.06 5.91 -13.56
CA GLY A 93 18.69 4.61 -13.35
C GLY A 93 19.51 4.16 -14.55
N LEU A 94 20.35 3.12 -14.39
CA LEU A 94 21.24 2.63 -15.46
C LEU A 94 20.48 2.27 -16.76
N THR A 95 19.28 1.74 -16.63
CA THR A 95 18.42 1.33 -17.75
C THR A 95 17.65 2.49 -18.40
N GLN A 96 17.81 3.71 -17.90
CA GLN A 96 17.01 4.89 -18.28
C GLN A 96 17.89 6.01 -18.81
N ARG A 97 19.07 5.68 -19.32
CA ARG A 97 20.05 6.65 -19.79
C ARG A 97 20.20 6.54 -21.30
N LYS A 98 19.86 7.63 -21.97
CA LYS A 98 20.01 7.80 -23.40
C LYS A 98 21.46 7.58 -23.81
N ASP A 99 21.64 6.81 -24.88
CA ASP A 99 22.93 6.50 -25.49
C ASP A 99 23.92 5.74 -24.57
N GLU A 100 23.44 5.21 -23.42
CA GLU A 100 24.21 4.36 -22.51
C GLU A 100 23.51 2.99 -22.39
N PRO A 101 23.71 2.06 -23.34
CA PRO A 101 23.12 0.73 -23.27
C PRO A 101 23.56 -0.01 -22.01
N TYR A 102 22.61 -0.58 -21.28
CA TYR A 102 22.87 -1.33 -20.05
C TYR A 102 22.48 -2.79 -20.20
N THR A 103 23.40 -3.70 -19.88
CA THR A 103 23.11 -5.13 -19.80
C THR A 103 22.74 -5.50 -18.37
N ASP A 104 21.52 -6.01 -18.18
CA ASP A 104 21.04 -6.42 -16.86
C ASP A 104 21.57 -7.81 -16.46
N PRO A 105 21.37 -8.26 -15.19
CA PRO A 105 21.83 -9.58 -14.74
C PRO A 105 21.21 -10.77 -15.47
N TRP A 106 20.17 -10.57 -16.29
CA TRP A 106 19.55 -11.61 -17.11
C TRP A 106 20.09 -11.63 -18.55
N GLY A 107 21.00 -10.70 -18.89
CA GLY A 107 21.60 -10.60 -20.22
C GLY A 107 20.75 -9.80 -21.22
N CYS A 108 19.71 -9.10 -20.77
CA CYS A 108 18.94 -8.21 -21.63
C CYS A 108 19.68 -6.87 -21.80
N ILE A 109 19.72 -6.36 -23.02
CA ILE A 109 20.28 -5.05 -23.35
C ILE A 109 19.15 -4.03 -23.34
N TRP A 110 19.30 -3.00 -22.51
CA TRP A 110 18.38 -1.89 -22.39
C TRP A 110 18.93 -0.69 -23.14
N GLU A 111 18.21 -0.22 -24.16
CA GLU A 111 18.51 0.99 -24.91
C GLU A 111 17.40 2.02 -24.67
N THR A 112 17.80 3.23 -24.28
CA THR A 112 16.88 4.34 -24.01
C THR A 112 17.05 5.42 -25.07
N THR A 113 15.94 5.92 -25.61
CA THR A 113 15.94 6.95 -26.68
C THR A 113 15.94 8.38 -26.15
N GLU A 114 15.49 8.60 -24.91
CA GLU A 114 15.19 9.90 -24.32
C GLU A 114 15.35 9.87 -22.77
N ASN A 115 15.67 11.00 -22.12
CA ASN A 115 16.03 11.07 -20.68
C ASN A 115 15.13 11.98 -19.86
#